data_AF-A0A0F6A6Q8-F1
#
_entry.id   AF-A0A0F6A6Q8-F1
#
_cell.length_a   1.000
_cell.length_b   1.000
_cell.length_c   1.000
_cell.angle_alpha   90.00
_cell.angle_beta   90.00
_cell.angle_gamma   90.00
#
_symmetry.space_group_name_H-M   'P 1'
#
loop_
_entity.id
_entity.type
_entity.pdbx_description
1 polymer ?
#
loop_
_entity_poly.entity_id
_entity_poly.type
_entity_poly.pdbx_seq_one_letter_code
_entity_poly.pdbx_strand_id
1 'polypeptide(L)'
;MSCEYFADKGMKIDGNYWLVHPQTGVAWNSTSIEDYKQTYEAQQIVVAEERLKAEKANQLAAIKEAVFNKLNDEQWRVQKAQEHLLMAELAGDQAEIGLGKAHLAELLEQREQIRLASDKAELTLADISTSKELEEFTFDVNNSL
;
A
#
# COMPACT_ATOMS: atom_id res chain seq x y z
N MET A 1 -7.64 6.23 21.29
CA MET A 1 -6.70 6.56 22.37
C MET A 1 -7.11 7.93 22.89
N SER A 2 -7.40 8.08 24.19
CA SER A 2 -7.93 9.32 24.76
C SER A 2 -7.32 9.62 26.11
N CYS A 3 -7.27 10.92 26.43
CA CYS A 3 -6.68 11.45 27.65
C CYS A 3 -7.65 12.43 28.34
N GLU A 4 -8.23 12.03 29.46
CA GLU A 4 -9.27 12.77 30.18
C GLU A 4 -8.95 12.87 31.67
N TYR A 5 -9.30 14.00 32.31
CA TYR A 5 -9.07 14.18 33.75
C TYR A 5 -10.35 13.95 34.55
N PHE A 6 -10.26 13.19 35.62
CA PHE A 6 -11.34 12.95 36.58
C PHE A 6 -10.87 13.33 37.99
N ALA A 7 -11.60 14.19 38.68
CA ALA A 7 -11.19 14.71 39.99
C ALA A 7 -11.06 13.63 41.08
N ASP A 8 -11.81 12.53 40.95
CA ASP A 8 -11.83 11.40 41.89
C ASP A 8 -10.81 10.30 41.57
N LYS A 9 -10.34 10.23 40.31
CA LYS A 9 -9.53 9.11 39.78
C LYS A 9 -8.22 9.52 39.12
N GLY A 10 -7.97 10.83 38.97
CA GLY A 10 -6.80 11.37 38.27
C GLY A 10 -6.96 11.34 36.74
N MET A 11 -5.84 11.26 36.03
CA MET A 11 -5.81 11.24 34.57
C MET A 11 -6.11 9.84 34.02
N LYS A 12 -7.13 9.73 33.18
CA LYS A 12 -7.39 8.56 32.35
C LYS A 12 -6.57 8.67 31.07
N ILE A 13 -5.61 7.77 30.88
CA ILE A 13 -4.72 7.70 29.72
C ILE A 13 -4.88 6.29 29.13
N ASP A 14 -5.38 6.21 27.89
CA ASP A 14 -5.59 4.93 27.20
C ASP A 14 -6.41 3.92 27.99
N GLY A 15 -7.43 4.42 28.69
CA GLY A 15 -8.34 3.61 29.50
C GLY A 15 -7.86 3.32 30.93
N ASN A 16 -6.60 3.65 31.25
CA ASN A 16 -6.03 3.45 32.58
C ASN A 16 -6.01 4.74 33.40
N TYR A 17 -6.33 4.65 34.69
CA TYR A 17 -6.34 5.80 35.59
C TYR A 17 -5.00 5.96 36.31
N TRP A 18 -4.50 7.18 36.32
CA TRP A 18 -3.24 7.58 36.92
C TRP A 18 -3.48 8.70 37.93
N LEU A 19 -3.28 8.39 39.21
CA LEU A 19 -3.39 9.37 40.31
C LEU A 19 -2.22 10.37 40.32
N VAL A 20 -1.09 9.99 39.72
CA VAL A 20 0.12 10.81 39.58
C VAL A 20 0.59 10.83 38.14
N HIS A 21 1.37 11.85 37.79
CA HIS A 21 1.94 12.01 36.46
C HIS A 21 2.88 10.83 36.12
N PRO A 22 2.67 10.09 35.02
CA PRO A 22 3.40 8.85 34.75
C PRO A 22 4.90 9.04 34.51
N GLN A 23 5.31 10.22 34.02
CA GLN A 23 6.73 10.51 33.74
C GLN A 23 7.48 11.12 34.92
N THR A 24 6.80 11.84 35.83
CA THR A 24 7.45 12.61 36.90
C THR A 24 7.13 12.08 38.29
N GLY A 25 6.08 11.26 38.42
CA GLY A 25 5.61 10.71 39.69
C GLY A 25 4.91 11.72 40.60
N VAL A 26 4.71 12.97 40.15
CA VAL A 26 4.11 14.05 40.94
C VAL A 26 2.59 14.06 40.80
N ALA A 27 1.87 14.47 41.84
CA ALA A 27 0.43 14.64 41.78
C ALA A 27 0.01 15.63 40.68
N TRP A 28 -1.10 15.34 40.02
CA TRP A 28 -1.63 16.21 38.98
C TRP A 28 -2.08 17.56 39.53
N ASN A 29 -1.70 18.62 38.82
CA ASN A 29 -2.24 19.97 38.95
C ASN A 29 -2.74 20.46 37.59
N SER A 30 -3.49 21.57 37.58
CA SER A 30 -4.10 22.13 36.37
C SER A 30 -3.11 22.30 35.22
N THR A 31 -1.91 22.81 35.51
CA THR A 31 -0.85 23.04 34.52
C THR A 31 -0.33 21.71 33.95
N SER A 32 0.05 20.77 34.82
CA SER A 32 0.55 19.46 34.39
C SER A 32 -0.49 18.63 33.62
N ILE A 33 -1.78 18.84 33.89
CA ILE A 33 -2.87 18.18 33.15
C ILE A 33 -2.96 18.75 31.74
N GLU A 34 -2.97 20.08 31.58
CA GLU A 34 -3.03 20.75 30.28
C GLU A 34 -1.79 20.45 29.44
N ASP A 35 -0.60 20.58 30.03
CA ASP A 35 0.68 20.27 29.36
C ASP A 35 0.72 18.83 28.87
N TYR A 36 0.28 17.89 29.72
CA TYR A 36 0.25 16.48 29.35
C TYR A 36 -0.76 16.20 28.24
N LYS A 37 -1.97 16.78 28.29
CA LYS A 37 -2.97 16.63 27.22
C LYS A 37 -2.45 17.14 25.89
N GLN A 38 -1.85 18.33 25.86
CA GLN A 38 -1.27 18.90 24.65
C GLN A 38 -0.15 18.02 24.08
N THR A 39 0.76 17.57 24.95
CA THR A 39 1.86 16.69 24.56
C THR A 39 1.34 15.35 24.04
N TYR A 40 0.34 14.79 24.71
CA TYR A 40 -0.30 13.54 24.32
C TYR A 40 -1.01 13.66 22.97
N GLU A 41 -1.78 14.73 22.74
CA GLU A 41 -2.44 14.99 21.46
C GLU A 41 -1.41 15.12 20.33
N ALA A 42 -0.33 15.86 20.55
CA ALA A 42 0.77 15.98 19.58
C ALA A 42 1.42 14.62 19.28
N GLN A 43 1.65 13.78 20.30
CA GLN A 43 2.17 12.42 20.12
C GLN A 43 1.21 11.53 19.32
N GLN A 44 -0.10 11.63 19.57
CA GLN A 44 -1.09 10.84 18.85
C GLN A 44 -1.14 11.18 17.35
N ILE A 45 -0.92 12.45 16.98
CA ILE A 45 -0.80 12.87 15.57
C ILE A 45 0.39 12.18 14.91
N VAL A 46 1.57 12.24 15.53
CA VAL A 46 2.79 11.58 15.01
C VAL A 46 2.60 10.08 14.87
N VAL A 47 2.01 9.42 15.88
CA VAL A 47 1.73 7.98 15.83
C VAL A 47 0.74 7.63 14.71
N ALA A 48 -0.27 8.48 14.48
CA ALA A 48 -1.22 8.28 13.38
C ALA A 48 -0.55 8.40 12.01
N GLU A 49 0.34 9.40 11.83
CA GLU A 49 1.12 9.57 10.59
C GLU A 49 2.06 8.39 10.33
N GLU A 50 2.75 7.90 11.36
CA GLU A 50 3.63 6.73 11.25
C GLU A 50 2.85 5.46 10.89
N ARG A 51 1.68 5.26 11.50
CA ARG A 51 0.79 4.14 11.17
C ARG A 51 0.32 4.21 9.72
N LEU A 52 -0.15 5.37 9.28
CA LEU A 52 -0.57 5.58 7.89
C LEU A 52 0.58 5.27 6.92
N LYS A 53 1.79 5.75 7.23
CA LYS A 53 2.98 5.47 6.41
C LYS A 53 3.32 3.98 6.35
N ALA A 54 3.24 3.28 7.48
CA ALA A 54 3.49 1.85 7.54
C ALA A 54 2.44 1.04 6.75
N GLU A 55 1.16 1.41 6.87
CA GLU A 55 0.09 0.77 6.11
C GLU A 55 0.22 1.02 4.61
N LYS A 56 0.57 2.25 4.19
CA LYS A 56 0.91 2.55 2.79
C LYS A 56 2.06 1.70 2.29
N ALA A 57 3.12 1.51 3.08
CA ALA A 57 4.24 0.66 2.69
C ALA A 57 3.82 -0.82 2.51
N ASN A 58 2.95 -1.32 3.37
CA ASN A 58 2.42 -2.68 3.26
C ASN A 58 1.55 -2.85 2.00
N GLN A 59 0.65 -1.90 1.71
CA GLN A 59 -0.16 -1.90 0.49
C GLN A 59 0.71 -1.83 -0.77
N LEU A 60 1.75 -0.98 -0.75
CA LEU A 60 2.71 -0.88 -1.86
C LEU A 60 3.41 -2.22 -2.12
N ALA A 61 3.84 -2.90 -1.06
CA ALA A 61 4.48 -4.21 -1.17
C ALA A 61 3.51 -5.25 -1.76
N ALA A 62 2.25 -5.25 -1.32
CA ALA A 62 1.21 -6.15 -1.83
C ALA A 62 0.92 -5.92 -3.32
N ILE A 63 0.83 -4.67 -3.78
CA ILE A 63 0.69 -4.33 -5.21
C ILE A 63 1.84 -4.93 -6.01
N LYS A 64 3.08 -4.68 -5.57
CA LYS A 64 4.29 -5.13 -6.26
C LYS A 64 4.38 -6.64 -6.33
N GLU A 65 4.05 -7.32 -5.24
CA GLU A 65 4.01 -8.78 -5.20
C GLU A 65 2.94 -9.34 -6.15
N ALA A 66 1.73 -8.80 -6.14
CA ALA A 66 0.65 -9.24 -7.03
C ALA A 66 1.01 -9.06 -8.51
N VAL A 67 1.56 -7.90 -8.87
CA VAL A 67 2.01 -7.58 -10.23
C VAL A 67 3.16 -8.49 -10.66
N PHE A 68 4.15 -8.70 -9.79
CA PHE A 68 5.27 -9.60 -10.05
C PHE A 68 4.78 -11.02 -10.32
N ASN A 69 3.90 -11.55 -9.47
CA ASN A 69 3.35 -12.89 -9.63
C ASN A 69 2.58 -13.02 -10.95
N LYS A 70 1.73 -12.04 -11.27
CA LYS A 70 0.97 -12.03 -12.53
C LYS A 70 1.88 -12.02 -13.77
N LEU A 71 2.88 -11.13 -13.80
CA LEU A 71 3.82 -11.05 -14.91
C LEU A 71 4.67 -12.32 -15.04
N ASN A 72 5.02 -12.95 -13.92
CA ASN A 72 5.74 -14.22 -13.92
C ASN A 72 4.87 -15.36 -14.47
N ASP A 73 3.59 -15.41 -14.07
CA ASP A 73 2.62 -16.39 -14.56
C ASP A 73 2.31 -16.23 -16.06
N GLU A 74 2.48 -15.04 -16.62
CA GLU A 74 2.32 -14.79 -18.07
C GLU A 74 3.61 -15.00 -18.87
N GLN A 75 4.76 -15.15 -18.20
CA GLN A 75 6.07 -15.24 -18.85
C GLN A 75 6.16 -16.45 -19.79
N TRP A 76 5.57 -17.59 -19.41
CA TRP A 76 5.60 -18.79 -20.23
C TRP A 76 4.82 -18.60 -21.54
N ARG A 77 3.75 -17.79 -21.55
CA ARG A 77 2.96 -17.50 -22.76
C ARG A 77 3.80 -16.71 -23.76
N VAL A 78 4.51 -15.69 -23.27
CA VAL A 78 5.45 -14.89 -24.07
C VAL A 78 6.54 -15.78 -24.65
N GLN A 79 7.16 -16.63 -23.83
CA GLN A 79 8.20 -17.57 -24.29
C GLN A 79 7.67 -18.51 -25.38
N LYS A 80 6.47 -19.06 -25.20
CA LYS A 80 5.84 -19.93 -26.21
C LYS A 80 5.54 -19.19 -27.52
N ALA A 81 5.02 -17.96 -27.45
CA ALA A 81 4.80 -17.15 -28.64
C ALA A 81 6.12 -16.83 -29.38
N GLN A 82 7.20 -16.54 -28.64
CA GLN A 82 8.54 -16.34 -29.21
C GLN A 82 9.09 -17.60 -29.87
N GLU A 83 8.96 -18.76 -29.23
CA GLU A 83 9.36 -20.06 -29.80
C GLU A 83 8.62 -20.34 -31.12
N HIS A 84 7.30 -20.12 -31.16
CA HIS A 84 6.50 -20.33 -32.36
C HIS A 84 6.90 -19.38 -33.49
N LEU A 85 7.12 -18.09 -33.17
CA LEU A 85 7.61 -17.12 -34.15
C LEU A 85 8.96 -17.55 -34.73
N LEU A 86 9.90 -17.98 -33.88
CA LEU A 86 11.20 -18.46 -34.33
C LEU A 86 11.07 -19.69 -35.26
N MET A 87 10.18 -20.63 -34.94
CA MET A 87 9.92 -21.78 -35.82
C MET A 87 9.38 -21.35 -37.18
N ALA A 88 8.45 -20.38 -37.22
CA ALA A 88 7.91 -19.83 -38.47
C ALA A 88 8.99 -19.11 -39.29
N GLU A 89 9.85 -18.34 -38.64
CA GLU A 89 11.00 -17.67 -39.27
C GLU A 89 11.98 -18.68 -39.88
N LEU A 90 12.27 -19.79 -39.19
CA LEU A 90 13.13 -20.86 -39.69
C LEU A 90 12.49 -21.64 -40.85
N ALA A 91 11.16 -21.81 -40.84
CA ALA A 91 10.42 -22.46 -41.92
C ALA A 91 10.24 -21.55 -43.15
N GLY A 92 10.44 -20.24 -43.00
CA GLY A 92 10.21 -19.24 -44.05
C GLY A 92 8.73 -18.96 -44.34
N ASP A 93 7.82 -19.36 -43.44
CA ASP A 93 6.38 -19.18 -43.61
C ASP A 93 5.97 -17.75 -43.26
N GLN A 94 5.84 -16.91 -44.28
CA GLN A 94 5.52 -15.49 -44.11
C GLN A 94 4.15 -15.24 -43.48
N ALA A 95 3.18 -16.15 -43.65
CA ALA A 95 1.86 -16.00 -43.06
C ALA A 95 1.92 -16.24 -41.55
N GLU A 96 2.56 -17.34 -41.14
CA GLU A 96 2.76 -17.67 -39.72
C GLU A 96 3.67 -16.67 -38.99
N ILE A 97 4.68 -16.11 -39.67
CA ILE A 97 5.50 -15.03 -39.11
C ILE A 97 4.63 -13.80 -38.79
N GLY A 98 3.72 -13.43 -39.70
CA GLY A 98 2.80 -12.31 -39.50
C GLY A 98 1.88 -12.52 -38.29
N LEU A 99 1.28 -13.71 -38.19
CA LEU A 99 0.41 -14.09 -37.07
C LEU A 99 1.17 -14.16 -35.75
N GLY A 100 2.35 -14.79 -35.74
CA GLY A 100 3.21 -14.90 -34.57
C GLY A 100 3.65 -13.54 -34.03
N LYS A 101 3.99 -12.59 -34.91
CA LYS A 101 4.32 -11.21 -34.51
C LYS A 101 3.12 -10.49 -33.90
N ALA A 102 1.94 -10.59 -34.51
CA ALA A 102 0.73 -9.96 -34.00
C ALA A 102 0.37 -10.52 -32.60
N HIS A 103 0.41 -11.85 -32.44
CA HIS A 103 0.12 -12.49 -31.16
C HIS A 103 1.15 -12.14 -30.08
N LEU A 104 2.45 -12.13 -30.41
CA LEU A 104 3.48 -11.70 -29.46
C LEU A 104 3.30 -10.23 -29.05
N ALA A 105 2.96 -9.36 -29.99
CA ALA A 105 2.70 -7.95 -29.70
C ALA A 105 1.52 -7.78 -28.73
N GLU A 106 0.41 -8.50 -28.94
CA GLU A 106 -0.75 -8.50 -28.04
C GLU A 106 -0.37 -8.93 -26.61
N LEU A 107 0.40 -10.01 -26.45
CA LEU A 107 0.86 -10.47 -25.14
C LEU A 107 1.77 -9.46 -24.44
N LEU A 108 2.64 -8.79 -25.20
CA LEU A 108 3.51 -7.74 -24.65
C LEU A 108 2.72 -6.49 -24.25
N GLU A 109 1.70 -6.12 -25.03
CA GLU A 109 0.81 -5.02 -24.72
C GLU A 109 0.02 -5.27 -23.43
N GLN A 110 -0.54 -6.48 -23.26
CA GLN A 110 -1.22 -6.88 -22.02
C GLN A 110 -0.28 -6.77 -20.79
N ARG A 111 0.97 -7.22 -20.92
CA ARG A 111 1.97 -7.08 -19.84
C ARG A 111 2.29 -5.63 -19.53
N GLU A 112 2.35 -4.77 -20.54
CA GLU A 112 2.57 -3.34 -20.32
C GLU A 112 1.37 -2.69 -19.63
N GLN A 113 0.13 -3.07 -19.98
CA GLN A 113 -1.05 -2.58 -19.27
C GLN A 113 -1.03 -2.93 -17.78
N ILE A 114 -0.60 -4.15 -17.41
CA ILE A 114 -0.41 -4.54 -16.01
C ILE A 114 0.61 -3.63 -15.31
N ARG A 115 1.73 -3.32 -15.97
CA ARG A 115 2.75 -2.41 -15.42
C ARG A 115 2.20 -1.00 -15.22
N LEU A 116 1.51 -0.46 -16.22
CA LEU A 116 0.90 0.88 -16.15
C LEU A 116 -0.18 0.96 -15.06
N ALA A 117 -0.96 -0.11 -14.87
CA ALA A 117 -1.93 -0.19 -13.79
C ALA A 117 -1.26 -0.18 -12.41
N SER A 118 -0.13 -0.89 -12.26
CA SER A 118 0.71 -0.82 -11.05
C SER A 118 1.19 0.61 -10.80
N ASP A 119 1.81 1.24 -11.80
CA ASP A 119 2.35 2.61 -11.67
C ASP A 119 1.27 3.60 -11.25
N LYS A 120 0.06 3.49 -11.84
CA LYS A 120 -1.09 4.31 -11.46
C LYS A 120 -1.54 4.04 -10.02
N ALA A 121 -1.55 2.78 -9.60
CA ALA A 121 -1.89 2.40 -8.23
C ALA A 121 -0.86 2.92 -7.23
N GLU A 122 0.44 2.87 -7.55
CA GLU A 122 1.51 3.43 -6.72
C GLU A 122 1.39 4.95 -6.57
N LEU A 123 1.08 5.67 -7.65
CA LEU A 123 0.82 7.11 -7.61
C LEU A 123 -0.41 7.44 -6.76
N THR A 124 -1.51 6.71 -6.96
CA THR A 124 -2.74 6.91 -6.18
C THR A 124 -2.47 6.68 -4.70
N LEU A 125 -1.73 5.63 -4.35
CA LEU A 125 -1.34 5.33 -2.99
C LEU A 125 -0.44 6.43 -2.41
N ALA A 126 0.49 6.99 -3.20
CA ALA A 126 1.35 8.09 -2.77
C ALA A 126 0.52 9.33 -2.37
N ASP A 127 -0.55 9.64 -3.10
CA ASP A 127 -1.40 10.81 -2.87
C ASP A 127 -2.37 10.66 -1.68
N ILE A 128 -2.61 9.43 -1.19
CA ILE A 128 -3.48 9.18 -0.03
C ILE A 128 -2.91 9.84 1.23
N SER A 129 -3.75 10.63 1.89
CA SER A 129 -3.37 11.46 3.05
C SER A 129 -4.06 11.04 4.34
N THR A 130 -5.11 10.22 4.26
CA THR A 130 -5.89 9.78 5.42
C THR A 130 -6.02 8.26 5.48
N SER A 131 -6.17 7.70 6.69
CA SER A 131 -6.42 6.27 6.87
C SER A 131 -7.72 5.81 6.21
N LYS A 132 -8.75 6.67 6.17
CA LYS A 132 -10.02 6.34 5.53
C LYS A 132 -9.88 6.16 4.01
N GLU A 133 -9.17 7.06 3.35
CA GLU A 133 -8.85 6.93 1.93
C GLU A 133 -8.04 5.65 1.65
N LEU A 134 -7.15 5.27 2.59
CA LEU A 134 -6.36 4.05 2.49
C LEU A 134 -7.21 2.77 2.63
N GLU A 135 -8.22 2.78 3.50
CA GLU A 135 -9.17 1.67 3.66
C GLU A 135 -10.07 1.49 2.42
N GLU A 136 -10.43 2.59 1.75
CA GLU A 136 -11.23 2.58 0.52
C GLU A 136 -10.41 2.23 -0.72
N PHE A 137 -9.08 2.32 -0.64
CA PHE A 137 -8.18 1.99 -1.74
C PHE A 137 -8.16 0.48 -2.00
N THR A 138 -8.47 0.10 -3.24
CA THR A 138 -8.41 -1.29 -3.70
C THR A 138 -7.63 -1.39 -5.00
N PHE A 139 -6.76 -2.39 -5.10
CA PHE A 139 -6.05 -2.73 -6.32
C PHE A 139 -6.28 -4.21 -6.64
N ASP A 140 -6.75 -4.49 -7.85
CA ASP A 140 -6.88 -5.86 -8.39
C ASP A 140 -6.15 -5.96 -9.73
N VAL A 141 -5.10 -6.77 -9.73
CA VAL A 141 -4.27 -7.01 -10.91
C VAL A 141 -5.04 -7.70 -12.03
N ASN A 142 -6.15 -8.39 -11.72
CA ASN A 142 -6.96 -9.11 -12.71
C ASN A 142 -8.05 -8.26 -13.37
N ASN A 143 -8.46 -7.15 -12.73
CA ASN A 143 -9.43 -6.20 -13.32
C ASN A 143 -8.74 -5.09 -14.13
N SER A 144 -7.40 -5.13 -14.21
CA SER A 144 -6.58 -4.12 -14.88
C SER A 144 -6.29 -4.42 -16.36
N LEU A 145 -6.97 -5.42 -16.93
CA LEU A 145 -6.91 -5.90 -18.32
C LEU A 145 -8.32 -5.90 -18.92
#